data_AF-A0A9P1CUL2-F1
#
_entry.id   AF-A0A9P1CUL2-F1
#
_cell.length_a   1.000
_cell.length_b   1.000
_cell.length_c   1.000
_cell.angle_alpha   90.00
_cell.angle_beta   90.00
_cell.angle_gamma   90.00
#
_symmetry.space_group_name_H-M   'P 1'
#
loop_
_entity.id
_entity.type
_entity.pdbx_description
1 polymer ?
#
loop_
_entity_poly.entity_id
_entity_poly.type
_entity_poly.pdbx_seq_one_letter_code
_entity_poly.pdbx_strand_id
1 'polypeptide(L)'
;TAESLRDTLSSKVSKTTGSFTIDNQRGRIPMRKEGYSWCRRDNDQDARLYRLEAFIFTQRAVYAKTFSVESKEIKIDTDKMLTGTQVFIGGSAGTNTNGAEEEDVLKEVHFQLRRVEDLMKGSPRPEGETVMEVAAFMVAQGAKVVAVNAASAYQVGGGSTTGGRHALEEAWCISSTLYQSLASVEPIKGGFPGYRQHVPVMG
;
A
#
# COMPACT_ATOMS: atom_id res chain seq x y z
N THR A 1 1.35 -22.96 -34.96
CA THR A 1 1.22 -23.93 -33.85
C THR A 1 1.22 -23.19 -32.53
N ALA A 2 0.65 -23.75 -31.46
CA ALA A 2 0.57 -23.11 -30.14
C ALA A 2 1.95 -22.74 -29.56
N GLU A 3 3.01 -23.44 -29.96
CA GLU A 3 4.40 -23.11 -29.63
C GLU A 3 4.87 -21.78 -30.23
N SER A 4 4.59 -21.54 -31.51
CA SER A 4 4.94 -20.26 -32.17
C SER A 4 4.29 -19.05 -31.49
N LEU A 5 3.08 -19.21 -30.93
CA LEU A 5 2.37 -18.19 -30.17
C LEU A 5 2.99 -17.97 -28.78
N ARG A 6 3.41 -19.05 -28.11
CA ARG A 6 4.17 -18.97 -26.84
C ARG A 6 5.53 -18.32 -27.02
N ASP A 7 6.24 -18.60 -28.11
CA ASP A 7 7.54 -18.00 -28.37
C ASP A 7 7.40 -16.53 -28.78
N THR A 8 6.35 -16.18 -29.51
CA THR A 8 6.01 -14.79 -29.84
C THR A 8 5.60 -14.00 -28.59
N LEU A 9 4.87 -14.62 -27.66
CA LEU A 9 4.52 -13.99 -26.38
C LEU A 9 5.74 -13.90 -25.46
N SER A 10 6.55 -14.94 -25.34
CA SER A 10 7.78 -14.94 -24.54
C SER A 10 8.81 -13.91 -25.05
N SER A 11 8.92 -13.72 -26.36
CA SER A 11 9.76 -12.67 -26.95
C SER A 11 9.19 -11.26 -26.77
N LYS A 12 7.86 -11.09 -26.73
CA LYS A 12 7.22 -9.81 -26.36
C LYS A 12 7.23 -9.53 -24.84
N VAL A 13 7.29 -10.59 -24.04
CA VAL A 13 7.52 -10.60 -22.58
C VAL A 13 9.03 -10.65 -22.31
N SER A 14 9.88 -10.26 -23.27
CA SER A 14 11.25 -9.86 -22.99
C SER A 14 11.18 -8.84 -21.85
N LYS A 15 11.61 -9.30 -20.67
CA LYS A 15 11.38 -8.66 -19.39
C LYS A 15 11.58 -7.16 -19.55
N THR A 16 10.53 -6.38 -19.32
CA THR A 16 10.65 -4.96 -18.99
C THR A 16 11.32 -4.86 -17.61
N THR A 17 12.57 -5.31 -17.53
CA THR A 17 13.54 -5.07 -16.47
C THR A 17 14.28 -3.75 -16.70
N GLY A 18 13.89 -3.00 -17.74
CA GLY A 18 14.34 -1.63 -17.92
C GLY A 18 13.78 -0.76 -16.79
N SER A 19 14.66 0.07 -16.20
CA SER A 19 14.23 1.14 -15.32
C SER A 19 13.17 1.98 -16.04
N PHE A 20 12.12 2.36 -15.31
CA PHE A 20 11.09 3.26 -15.84
C PHE A 20 11.26 4.62 -15.16
N THR A 21 11.04 5.68 -15.94
CA THR A 21 11.19 7.06 -15.48
C THR A 21 9.81 7.65 -15.20
N ILE A 22 9.68 8.27 -14.03
CA ILE A 22 8.58 9.16 -13.67
C ILE A 22 9.06 10.56 -13.99
N ASP A 23 8.40 11.22 -14.93
CA ASP A 23 8.72 12.57 -15.37
C ASP A 23 7.50 13.50 -15.17
N ASN A 24 7.59 14.74 -15.64
CA ASN A 24 6.48 15.69 -15.50
C ASN A 24 5.26 15.35 -16.37
N GLN A 25 5.39 14.40 -17.30
CA GLN A 25 4.34 13.96 -18.21
C GLN A 25 3.81 12.55 -17.90
N ARG A 26 4.57 11.72 -17.16
CA ARG A 26 4.28 10.30 -16.92
C ARG A 26 4.45 9.91 -15.47
N GLY A 27 3.47 9.19 -14.94
CA GLY A 27 3.50 8.66 -13.57
C GLY A 27 3.24 9.70 -12.47
N ARG A 28 2.91 10.95 -12.83
CA ARG A 28 2.43 11.97 -11.90
C ARG A 28 0.92 12.11 -12.01
N ILE A 29 0.26 12.18 -10.85
CA ILE A 29 -1.15 12.53 -10.77
C ILE A 29 -1.29 14.03 -11.10
N PRO A 30 -2.21 14.43 -12.00
CA PRO A 30 -2.36 15.84 -12.36
C PRO A 30 -2.95 16.65 -11.21
N MET A 31 -2.47 17.88 -11.05
CA MET A 31 -3.10 18.85 -10.16
C MET A 31 -4.34 19.42 -10.86
N ARG A 32 -5.52 19.33 -10.21
CA ARG A 32 -6.75 20.01 -10.68
C ARG A 32 -6.89 21.37 -9.98
N LYS A 33 -7.92 22.14 -10.34
CA LYS A 33 -8.17 23.51 -9.83
C LYS A 33 -8.15 23.63 -8.30
N GLU A 34 -8.56 22.58 -7.58
CA GLU A 34 -8.58 22.51 -6.11
C GLU A 34 -7.43 21.67 -5.53
N GLY A 35 -6.30 21.58 -6.24
CA GLY A 35 -5.13 20.81 -5.84
C GLY A 35 -5.31 19.31 -6.09
N TYR A 36 -4.98 18.47 -5.10
CA TYR A 36 -5.10 17.01 -5.14
C TYR A 36 -6.34 16.47 -4.39
N SER A 37 -7.18 17.37 -3.88
CA SER A 37 -8.41 17.01 -3.16
C SER A 37 -9.38 16.17 -3.99
N TRP A 38 -9.33 16.32 -5.32
CA TRP A 38 -10.10 15.51 -6.28
C TRP A 38 -9.77 14.01 -6.18
N CYS A 39 -8.55 13.64 -5.80
CA CYS A 39 -8.17 12.23 -5.68
C CYS A 39 -9.11 11.49 -4.72
N ARG A 40 -9.54 12.16 -3.64
CA ARG A 40 -10.43 11.60 -2.61
C ARG A 40 -11.91 11.79 -2.93
N ARG A 41 -12.29 12.93 -3.52
CA ARG A 41 -13.69 13.35 -3.67
C ARG A 41 -14.31 12.94 -5.00
N ASP A 42 -13.54 13.05 -6.08
CA ASP A 42 -14.06 12.94 -7.43
C ASP A 42 -14.14 11.47 -7.87
N ASN A 43 -15.25 11.12 -8.51
CA ASN A 43 -15.50 9.76 -9.01
C ASN A 43 -15.88 9.73 -10.50
N ASP A 44 -15.60 10.82 -11.23
CA ASP A 44 -15.72 10.86 -12.69
C ASP A 44 -14.75 9.88 -13.36
N GLN A 45 -15.01 9.57 -14.64
CA GLN A 45 -14.20 8.60 -15.39
C GLN A 45 -12.73 9.01 -15.46
N ASP A 46 -12.44 10.30 -15.68
CA ASP A 46 -11.06 10.80 -15.76
C ASP A 46 -10.33 10.65 -14.42
N ALA A 47 -10.99 10.98 -13.31
CA ALA A 47 -10.41 10.83 -11.97
C ALA A 47 -10.07 9.37 -11.68
N ARG A 48 -10.94 8.44 -12.09
CA ARG A 48 -10.68 7.00 -11.95
C ARG A 48 -9.50 6.55 -12.81
N LEU A 49 -9.43 7.01 -14.06
CA LEU A 49 -8.33 6.67 -14.97
C LEU A 49 -7.00 7.17 -14.44
N TYR A 50 -6.91 8.40 -13.91
CA TYR A 50 -5.66 8.91 -13.34
C TYR A 50 -5.22 8.13 -12.09
N ARG A 51 -6.16 7.73 -11.22
CA ARG A 51 -5.81 6.89 -10.06
C ARG A 51 -5.34 5.50 -10.48
N LEU A 52 -6.01 4.90 -11.47
CA LEU A 52 -5.61 3.61 -12.02
C LEU A 52 -4.24 3.69 -12.69
N GLU A 53 -3.97 4.76 -13.44
CA GLU A 53 -2.67 5.03 -14.04
C GLU A 53 -1.59 5.10 -12.95
N ALA A 54 -1.81 5.93 -11.92
CA ALA A 54 -0.88 6.04 -10.80
C ALA A 54 -0.61 4.69 -10.12
N PHE A 55 -1.66 3.90 -9.88
CA PHE A 55 -1.54 2.54 -9.36
C PHE A 55 -0.64 1.68 -10.26
N ILE A 56 -0.89 1.65 -11.57
CA ILE A 56 -0.12 0.85 -12.53
C ILE A 56 1.35 1.29 -12.54
N PHE A 57 1.63 2.60 -12.54
CA PHE A 57 3.00 3.11 -12.48
C PHE A 57 3.71 2.67 -11.20
N THR A 58 3.04 2.76 -10.06
CA THR A 58 3.58 2.27 -8.79
C THR A 58 3.86 0.78 -8.84
N GLN A 59 2.92 -0.04 -9.31
CA GLN A 59 3.16 -1.49 -9.41
C GLN A 59 4.34 -1.81 -10.33
N ARG A 60 4.46 -1.12 -11.47
CA ARG A 60 5.62 -1.26 -12.35
C ARG A 60 6.92 -0.91 -11.63
N ALA A 61 6.90 0.12 -10.78
CA ALA A 61 8.05 0.49 -9.97
C ALA A 61 8.48 -0.59 -9.00
N VAL A 62 7.51 -1.09 -8.27
CA VAL A 62 7.75 -2.09 -7.24
C VAL A 62 8.26 -3.39 -7.90
N TYR A 63 7.68 -3.81 -9.03
CA TYR A 63 8.17 -4.97 -9.79
C TYR A 63 9.56 -4.78 -10.38
N ALA A 64 9.88 -3.58 -10.88
CA ALA A 64 11.21 -3.27 -11.39
C ALA A 64 12.26 -3.12 -10.27
N LYS A 65 11.84 -2.98 -9.01
CA LYS A 65 12.67 -2.65 -7.84
C LYS A 65 13.47 -1.35 -7.99
N THR A 66 13.15 -0.53 -8.98
CA THR A 66 13.82 0.73 -9.28
C THR A 66 12.92 1.65 -10.09
N PHE A 67 13.07 2.96 -9.89
CA PHE A 67 12.46 4.00 -10.71
C PHE A 67 13.36 5.22 -10.76
N SER A 68 13.16 6.11 -11.73
CA SER A 68 13.88 7.39 -11.77
C SER A 68 12.92 8.56 -11.65
N VAL A 69 13.25 9.54 -10.82
CA VAL A 69 12.55 10.84 -10.71
C VAL A 69 13.59 11.92 -10.86
N GLU A 70 13.37 12.87 -11.78
CA GLU A 70 14.26 14.04 -11.95
C GLU A 70 15.74 13.63 -12.13
N SER A 71 15.97 12.58 -12.95
CA SER A 71 17.30 11.97 -13.21
C SER A 71 17.95 11.29 -12.00
N LYS A 72 17.26 11.18 -10.86
CA LYS A 72 17.70 10.41 -9.71
C LYS A 72 17.08 9.03 -9.72
N GLU A 73 17.91 8.00 -9.78
CA GLU A 73 17.46 6.63 -9.58
C GLU A 73 17.16 6.36 -8.11
N ILE A 74 16.02 5.74 -7.85
CA ILE A 74 15.54 5.32 -6.54
C ILE A 74 15.32 3.81 -6.59
N LYS A 75 16.02 3.09 -5.70
CA LYS A 75 15.86 1.65 -5.52
C LYS A 75 14.77 1.36 -4.51
N ILE A 76 13.98 0.32 -4.77
CA ILE A 76 12.92 -0.15 -3.89
C ILE A 76 13.31 -1.54 -3.38
N ASP A 77 13.47 -1.66 -2.05
CA ASP A 77 13.68 -2.95 -1.38
C ASP A 77 12.34 -3.51 -0.89
N THR A 78 11.82 -4.49 -1.62
CA THR A 78 10.58 -5.20 -1.28
C THR A 78 10.81 -6.46 -0.47
N ASP A 79 12.05 -6.97 -0.44
CA ASP A 79 12.29 -8.34 -0.01
C ASP A 79 12.04 -8.47 1.49
N LYS A 80 12.57 -7.53 2.29
CA LYS A 80 12.31 -7.46 3.74
C LYS A 80 10.82 -7.35 4.06
N MET A 81 10.11 -6.51 3.32
CA MET A 81 8.68 -6.30 3.51
C MET A 81 7.90 -7.59 3.20
N LEU A 82 8.18 -8.25 2.06
CA LEU A 82 7.51 -9.50 1.69
C LEU A 82 7.79 -10.60 2.71
N THR A 83 9.06 -10.82 3.09
CA THR A 83 9.43 -11.85 4.08
C THR A 83 8.89 -11.57 5.47
N GLY A 84 8.69 -10.30 5.82
CA GLY A 84 8.17 -9.89 7.13
C GLY A 84 6.65 -9.81 7.21
N THR A 85 5.93 -10.01 6.10
CA THR A 85 4.47 -9.93 6.08
C THR A 85 3.88 -11.15 6.81
N GLN A 86 2.98 -10.89 7.75
CA GLN A 86 2.34 -11.92 8.58
C GLN A 86 0.82 -11.72 8.63
N VAL A 87 0.08 -12.82 8.69
CA VAL A 87 -1.38 -12.83 8.89
C VAL A 87 -1.67 -13.30 10.30
N PHE A 88 -2.44 -12.49 11.04
CA PHE A 88 -2.97 -12.87 12.35
C PHE A 88 -4.48 -13.10 12.22
N ILE A 89 -4.94 -14.32 12.51
CA ILE A 89 -6.36 -14.66 12.51
C ILE A 89 -6.89 -14.45 13.93
N GLY A 90 -7.90 -13.59 14.09
CA GLY A 90 -8.56 -13.35 15.37
C GLY A 90 -9.11 -14.64 15.94
N GLY A 91 -8.71 -15.00 17.17
CA GLY A 91 -9.04 -16.27 17.83
C GLY A 91 -7.93 -17.34 17.76
N SER A 92 -6.88 -17.14 16.96
CA SER A 92 -5.65 -17.97 16.98
C SER A 92 -4.44 -17.23 17.56
N ALA A 93 -4.66 -16.06 18.17
CA ALA A 93 -3.69 -15.43 19.05
C ALA A 93 -3.67 -16.19 20.39
N GLY A 94 -3.10 -17.39 20.34
CA GLY A 94 -2.67 -18.14 21.51
C GLY A 94 -1.16 -18.32 21.40
N THR A 95 -0.44 -17.75 22.37
CA THR A 95 0.80 -18.32 22.89
C THR A 95 1.94 -18.56 21.89
N ASN A 96 2.52 -17.49 21.35
CA ASN A 96 3.97 -17.48 21.04
C ASN A 96 4.73 -16.59 22.03
N THR A 97 4.20 -16.40 23.25
CA THR A 97 5.03 -16.04 24.39
C THR A 97 5.71 -17.32 24.87
N ASN A 98 7.03 -17.38 24.73
CA ASN A 98 7.83 -18.38 25.43
C ASN A 98 7.59 -18.19 26.94
N GLY A 99 6.62 -18.91 27.52
CA GLY A 99 6.46 -19.08 28.96
C GLY A 99 6.32 -17.82 29.81
N ALA A 100 5.85 -16.70 29.25
CA ALA A 100 5.48 -15.53 30.03
C ALA A 100 3.96 -15.38 29.96
N GLU A 101 3.34 -15.54 31.12
CA GLU A 101 1.94 -15.25 31.44
C GLU A 101 1.44 -14.03 30.64
N GLU A 102 0.51 -14.26 29.71
CA GLU A 102 -0.08 -13.26 28.83
C GLU A 102 -0.79 -12.13 29.62
N GLU A 103 -1.13 -12.41 30.88
CA GLU A 103 -1.74 -11.47 31.82
C GLU A 103 -0.76 -10.44 32.42
N ASP A 104 0.56 -10.67 32.40
CA ASP A 104 1.53 -9.75 33.00
C ASP A 104 2.17 -8.77 32.01
N VAL A 105 2.15 -9.06 30.70
CA VAL A 105 2.73 -8.15 29.68
C VAL A 105 1.86 -6.92 29.42
N LEU A 106 0.54 -7.02 29.62
CA LEU A 106 -0.38 -5.89 29.43
C LEU A 106 -0.40 -4.93 30.63
N LYS A 107 0.20 -5.29 31.78
CA LYS A 107 0.07 -4.50 33.02
C LYS A 107 0.93 -3.24 33.08
N GLU A 108 1.88 -3.02 32.17
CA GLU A 108 2.73 -1.81 32.20
C GLU A 108 2.88 -1.06 30.85
N VAL A 109 2.02 -1.31 29.86
CA VAL A 109 2.07 -0.50 28.63
C VAL A 109 1.34 0.83 28.85
N HIS A 110 2.10 1.86 29.21
CA HIS A 110 1.61 3.23 29.27
C HIS A 110 1.36 3.77 27.86
N PHE A 111 0.14 3.60 27.36
CA PHE A 111 -0.28 4.21 26.10
C PHE A 111 -0.48 5.72 26.29
N GLN A 112 0.32 6.53 25.61
CA GLN A 112 0.09 7.96 25.52
C GLN A 112 -0.56 8.28 24.18
N LEU A 113 -1.88 8.53 24.23
CA LEU A 113 -2.59 9.15 23.12
C LEU A 113 -2.16 10.61 23.06
N ARG A 114 -1.44 10.97 22.00
CA ARG A 114 -1.08 12.36 21.70
C ARG A 114 -1.72 12.75 20.39
N ARG A 115 -2.18 13.99 20.31
CA ARG A 115 -2.61 14.54 19.02
C ARG A 115 -1.37 14.83 18.17
N VAL A 116 -1.54 14.77 16.86
CA VAL A 116 -0.43 15.02 15.91
C VAL A 116 0.14 16.42 16.13
N GLU A 117 -0.71 17.40 16.46
CA GLU A 117 -0.30 18.78 16.77
C GLU A 117 0.72 18.85 17.91
N ASP A 118 0.53 18.02 18.93
CA ASP A 118 1.38 17.99 20.10
C ASP A 118 2.72 17.28 19.80
N LEU A 119 2.72 16.33 18.85
CA LEU A 119 3.92 15.60 18.39
C LEU A 119 4.80 16.45 17.46
N MET A 120 4.21 17.34 16.67
CA MET A 120 4.91 18.12 15.64
C MET A 120 5.19 19.58 16.06
N LYS A 121 5.04 19.89 17.36
CA LYS A 121 5.24 21.23 17.89
C LYS A 121 6.67 21.74 17.61
N GLY A 122 6.78 22.86 16.89
CA GLY A 122 8.06 23.48 16.51
C GLY A 122 8.57 23.11 15.12
N SER A 123 7.88 22.22 14.40
CA SER A 123 8.13 21.88 12.99
C SER A 123 7.24 22.72 12.06
N PRO A 124 7.70 23.13 10.87
CA PRO A 124 6.80 23.67 9.85
C PRO A 124 5.81 22.57 9.45
N ARG A 125 4.54 22.76 9.81
CA ARG A 125 3.45 21.83 9.52
C ARG A 125 3.06 21.94 8.03
N PRO A 126 3.06 20.86 7.24
CA PRO A 126 2.30 20.82 6.01
C PRO A 126 0.81 20.87 6.35
N GLU A 127 0.03 21.70 5.67
CA GLU A 127 -1.42 21.74 5.89
C GLU A 127 -2.07 20.46 5.33
N GLY A 128 -2.81 19.71 6.14
CA GLY A 128 -3.56 18.52 5.69
C GLY A 128 -2.86 17.16 5.80
N GLU A 129 -2.02 16.97 6.83
CA GLU A 129 -1.18 15.77 7.03
C GLU A 129 -1.95 14.44 6.94
N THR A 130 -1.43 13.58 6.08
CA THR A 130 -1.82 12.18 5.96
C THR A 130 -1.06 11.33 6.97
N VAL A 131 -1.59 10.14 7.26
CA VAL A 131 -0.90 9.16 8.13
C VAL A 131 0.52 8.85 7.62
N MET A 132 0.71 8.80 6.30
CA MET A 132 2.01 8.55 5.68
C MET A 132 3.02 9.70 5.91
N GLU A 133 2.56 10.95 5.89
CA GLU A 133 3.42 12.12 6.15
C GLU A 133 3.85 12.17 7.62
N VAL A 134 2.93 11.93 8.54
CA VAL A 134 3.26 11.83 9.98
C VAL A 134 4.22 10.66 10.22
N ALA A 135 3.99 9.52 9.58
CA ALA A 135 4.87 8.37 9.69
C ALA A 135 6.28 8.67 9.16
N ALA A 136 6.39 9.29 7.99
CA ALA A 136 7.66 9.69 7.40
C ALA A 136 8.40 10.71 8.29
N PHE A 137 7.68 11.69 8.84
CA PHE A 137 8.23 12.65 9.78
C PHE A 137 8.81 11.96 11.02
N MET A 138 8.04 11.07 11.65
CA MET A 138 8.48 10.35 12.85
C MET A 138 9.67 9.42 12.57
N VAL A 139 9.71 8.75 11.41
CA VAL A 139 10.86 7.96 10.98
C VAL A 139 12.11 8.85 10.79
N ALA A 140 11.95 10.05 10.23
CA ALA A 140 13.07 10.99 10.08
C ALA A 140 13.64 11.47 11.43
N GLN A 141 12.84 11.42 12.51
CA GLN A 141 13.28 11.67 13.89
C GLN A 141 13.89 10.42 14.57
N GLY A 142 14.04 9.30 13.85
CA GLY A 142 14.59 8.05 14.38
C GLY A 142 13.60 7.19 15.16
N ALA A 143 12.30 7.50 15.12
CA ALA A 143 11.28 6.69 15.78
C ALA A 143 11.00 5.38 15.01
N LYS A 144 10.63 4.32 15.75
CA LYS A 144 10.01 3.13 15.17
C LYS A 144 8.51 3.41 15.02
N VAL A 145 8.01 3.37 13.79
CA VAL A 145 6.65 3.79 13.48
C VAL A 145 5.82 2.61 13.00
N VAL A 146 4.59 2.53 13.51
CA VAL A 146 3.53 1.68 12.98
C VAL A 146 2.41 2.60 12.51
N ALA A 147 1.94 2.38 11.29
CA ALA A 147 0.81 3.10 10.72
C ALA A 147 -0.33 2.10 10.52
N VAL A 148 -1.55 2.47 10.94
CA VAL A 148 -2.74 1.64 10.81
C VAL A 148 -3.53 2.06 9.57
N ASN A 149 -3.76 1.10 8.68
CA ASN A 149 -4.59 1.29 7.50
C ASN A 149 -6.02 0.81 7.78
N ALA A 150 -7.01 1.59 7.35
CA ALA A 150 -8.41 1.17 7.30
C ALA A 150 -8.64 0.30 6.05
N ALA A 151 -8.11 -0.92 6.08
CA ALA A 151 -8.11 -1.84 4.95
C ALA A 151 -9.51 -2.41 4.66
N SER A 152 -9.76 -2.69 3.38
CA SER A 152 -10.93 -3.41 2.90
C SER A 152 -10.91 -4.86 3.38
N ALA A 153 -12.03 -5.31 3.93
CA ALA A 153 -12.23 -6.71 4.29
C ALA A 153 -12.49 -7.61 3.06
N TYR A 154 -12.71 -7.02 1.87
CA TYR A 154 -13.23 -7.74 0.70
C TYR A 154 -12.20 -7.90 -0.41
N GLN A 155 -11.27 -6.97 -0.55
CA GLN A 155 -10.38 -6.94 -1.70
C GLN A 155 -9.05 -6.31 -1.31
N VAL A 156 -7.94 -6.95 -1.68
CA VAL A 156 -6.60 -6.40 -1.49
C VAL A 156 -6.46 -5.05 -2.18
N GLY A 157 -6.08 -4.04 -1.40
CA GLY A 157 -5.89 -2.68 -1.91
C GLY A 157 -7.20 -1.99 -2.29
N GLY A 158 -8.34 -2.49 -1.83
CA GLY A 158 -9.66 -1.91 -2.09
C GLY A 158 -9.92 -1.68 -3.58
N GLY A 159 -10.28 -0.45 -3.93
CA GLY A 159 -10.55 -0.03 -5.30
C GLY A 159 -9.33 0.31 -6.16
N SER A 160 -8.10 0.12 -5.68
CA SER A 160 -6.88 0.60 -6.37
C SER A 160 -6.74 0.10 -7.81
N THR A 161 -7.05 -1.19 -8.04
CA THR A 161 -6.96 -1.84 -9.35
C THR A 161 -8.04 -1.40 -10.35
N THR A 162 -9.03 -0.62 -9.91
CA THR A 162 -10.15 -0.12 -10.73
C THR A 162 -10.26 1.40 -10.74
N GLY A 163 -9.28 2.10 -10.15
CA GLY A 163 -9.30 3.55 -9.99
C GLY A 163 -10.38 4.05 -9.02
N GLY A 164 -10.77 3.21 -8.06
CA GLY A 164 -11.79 3.54 -7.05
C GLY A 164 -11.48 4.82 -6.29
N ARG A 165 -12.45 5.32 -5.52
CA ARG A 165 -12.26 6.51 -4.68
C ARG A 165 -11.09 6.24 -3.73
N HIS A 166 -10.19 7.22 -3.65
CA HIS A 166 -8.93 7.10 -2.94
C HIS A 166 -9.16 7.19 -1.42
N ALA A 167 -9.72 6.13 -0.82
CA ALA A 167 -9.75 5.98 0.62
C ALA A 167 -8.31 5.72 1.13
N LEU A 168 -8.18 5.52 2.44
CA LEU A 168 -6.87 5.41 3.08
C LEU A 168 -6.05 4.25 2.49
N GLU A 169 -6.69 3.11 2.23
CA GLU A 169 -6.03 1.94 1.67
C GLU A 169 -5.56 2.15 0.23
N GLU A 170 -6.42 2.69 -0.65
CA GLU A 170 -6.01 2.92 -2.03
C GLU A 170 -4.85 3.90 -2.12
N ALA A 171 -4.85 4.92 -1.25
CA ALA A 171 -3.76 5.87 -1.17
C ALA A 171 -2.42 5.19 -0.90
N TRP A 172 -2.39 4.28 0.07
CA TRP A 172 -1.16 3.60 0.44
C TRP A 172 -0.75 2.61 -0.65
N CYS A 173 -1.70 1.93 -1.29
CA CYS A 173 -1.41 1.02 -2.40
C CYS A 173 -0.88 1.73 -3.65
N ILE A 174 -1.24 3.00 -3.85
CA ILE A 174 -0.74 3.84 -4.95
C ILE A 174 0.60 4.49 -4.58
N SER A 175 0.90 4.77 -3.32
CA SER A 175 2.10 5.50 -2.92
C SER A 175 3.18 4.67 -2.24
N SER A 176 3.01 3.34 -2.12
CA SER A 176 3.93 2.47 -1.38
C SER A 176 3.97 1.05 -1.95
N THR A 177 4.76 0.19 -1.31
CA THR A 177 4.85 -1.24 -1.60
C THR A 177 3.72 -2.06 -0.95
N LEU A 178 2.79 -1.44 -0.21
CA LEU A 178 1.77 -2.13 0.58
C LEU A 178 0.95 -3.13 -0.22
N TYR A 179 0.56 -2.78 -1.45
CA TYR A 179 -0.25 -3.68 -2.29
C TYR A 179 0.40 -5.05 -2.47
N GLN A 180 1.72 -5.10 -2.69
CA GLN A 180 2.43 -6.38 -2.84
C GLN A 180 2.49 -7.18 -1.54
N SER A 181 2.63 -6.51 -0.39
CA SER A 181 2.56 -7.18 0.92
C SER A 181 1.18 -7.77 1.16
N LEU A 182 0.10 -7.01 0.92
CA LEU A 182 -1.25 -7.53 1.08
C LEU A 182 -1.57 -8.65 0.07
N ALA A 183 -1.13 -8.51 -1.18
CA ALA A 183 -1.36 -9.50 -2.22
C ALA A 183 -0.59 -10.81 -1.98
N SER A 184 0.55 -10.78 -1.28
CA SER A 184 1.32 -12.00 -0.99
C SER A 184 0.64 -12.92 0.02
N VAL A 185 -0.31 -12.37 0.79
CA VAL A 185 -1.09 -13.09 1.80
C VAL A 185 -2.56 -13.19 1.46
N GLU A 186 -2.98 -12.70 0.29
CA GLU A 186 -4.33 -12.90 -0.21
C GLU A 186 -4.59 -14.41 -0.35
N PRO A 187 -5.66 -14.95 0.24
CA PRO A 187 -5.95 -16.37 0.11
C PRO A 187 -6.19 -16.69 -1.38
N ILE A 188 -5.26 -17.43 -1.98
CA ILE A 188 -5.45 -18.04 -3.30
C ILE A 188 -6.78 -18.79 -3.26
N LYS A 189 -7.62 -18.59 -4.30
CA LYS A 189 -8.93 -19.25 -4.47
C LYS A 189 -8.92 -20.69 -3.92
N GLY A 190 -9.57 -20.87 -2.77
CA GLY A 190 -9.43 -22.06 -1.93
C GLY A 190 -9.62 -21.71 -0.44
N GLY A 191 -9.26 -20.49 -0.04
CA GLY A 191 -9.46 -19.99 1.32
C GLY A 191 -8.58 -20.70 2.36
N PHE A 192 -8.34 -20.07 3.49
CA PHE A 192 -8.06 -20.85 4.70
C PHE A 192 -9.29 -21.73 4.98
N PRO A 193 -9.15 -22.97 5.46
CA PRO A 193 -10.30 -23.76 5.89
C PRO A 193 -11.11 -22.94 6.90
N GLY A 194 -12.32 -22.51 6.51
CA GLY A 194 -13.20 -21.67 7.33
C GLY A 194 -13.26 -20.18 6.97
N TYR A 195 -12.41 -19.67 6.06
CA TYR A 195 -12.49 -18.28 5.58
C TYR A 195 -13.48 -18.17 4.42
N ARG A 196 -14.74 -17.86 4.74
CA ARG A 196 -15.69 -17.38 3.72
C ARG A 196 -15.57 -15.87 3.65
N GLN A 197 -15.04 -15.36 2.54
CA GLN A 197 -15.32 -13.98 2.15
C GLN A 197 -16.85 -13.83 2.21
N HIS A 198 -17.34 -12.92 3.06
CA HIS A 198 -18.78 -12.64 3.12
C HIS A 198 -19.16 -11.93 1.82
N VAL A 199 -19.38 -12.71 0.77
CA VAL A 199 -20.03 -12.23 -0.45
C VAL A 199 -21.50 -12.08 -0.08
N PRO A 200 -22.06 -10.85 -0.07
CA PRO A 200 -23.49 -10.69 0.10
C PRO A 200 -24.17 -11.44 -1.06
N VAL A 201 -24.84 -12.53 -0.74
CA VAL A 201 -25.77 -13.16 -1.66
C VAL A 201 -26.92 -12.18 -1.75
N MET A 202 -27.18 -11.63 -2.95
CA MET A 202 -28.36 -10.82 -3.21
C MET A 202 -29.59 -11.59 -2.67
N GLY A 203 -30.34 -10.93 -1.79
CA GLY A 203 -31.65 -11.42 -1.34
C GLY A 203 -32.67 -11.37 -2.47
#